data_AF-A0A660RNR9-F1
#
_entry.id   AF-A0A660RNR9-F1
#
_cell.length_a   1.000
_cell.length_b   1.000
_cell.length_c   1.000
_cell.angle_alpha   90.00
_cell.angle_beta   90.00
_cell.angle_gamma   90.00
#
_symmetry.space_group_name_H-M   'P 1'
#
loop_
_entity.id
_entity.type
_entity.pdbx_description
1 polymer ?
#
loop_
_entity_poly.entity_id
_entity_poly.type
_entity_poly.pdbx_seq_one_letter_code
_entity_poly.pdbx_strand_id
1 'polypeptide(L)'
;MWKKVNVVFRLKSPLHIGYLPFKGSVVSPTRYYVPGRNLWGAITKRATEHICENPTADDYKNIGKEVIKNFRFSYFYLYDGRTIYFPRYTDEGLKYGDITKTEFEHKFIASFISTEINSGGTAKDKSLHEIEFINNRFRDEKGDLKGVKIAGFIWVEEDTKIDGEGIVLNDKGIVIKDFNVIKELILGGESKYGFGHVILDSIKIIDGKTKTVEVKINKDITLISHLRYDKDIKFEGDMELSTGRGYFYPDIENSQDHPGAVIDEPKYFLTPGSIILDEIETEMLWDGTLSKKH
;
A
#
# COMPACT_ATOMS: atom_id res chain seq x y z
N MET A 1 8.81 15.15 -16.07
CA MET A 1 9.59 15.21 -14.82
C MET A 1 8.67 14.83 -13.67
N TRP A 2 9.18 14.27 -12.59
CA TRP A 2 8.38 13.81 -11.44
C TRP A 2 8.51 14.77 -10.26
N LYS A 3 7.37 15.13 -9.67
CA LYS A 3 7.29 15.85 -8.39
C LYS A 3 7.01 14.87 -7.26
N LYS A 4 7.84 14.92 -6.22
CA LYS A 4 7.63 14.14 -5.00
C LYS A 4 6.72 14.89 -4.04
N VAL A 5 5.79 14.15 -3.46
CA VAL A 5 4.84 14.63 -2.47
C VAL A 5 4.89 13.71 -1.26
N ASN A 6 5.13 14.27 -0.08
CA ASN A 6 4.98 13.54 1.18
C ASN A 6 3.51 13.60 1.58
N VAL A 7 2.93 12.44 1.90
CA VAL A 7 1.50 12.31 2.21
C VAL A 7 1.33 11.55 3.51
N VAL A 8 0.45 12.07 4.36
CA VAL A 8 0.00 11.40 5.58
C VAL A 8 -1.51 11.24 5.52
N PHE A 9 -1.98 10.02 5.75
CA PHE A 9 -3.39 9.73 5.94
C PHE A 9 -3.68 9.36 7.39
N ARG A 10 -4.85 9.73 7.89
CA ARG A 10 -5.35 9.27 9.18
C ARG A 10 -6.38 8.16 8.97
N LEU A 11 -6.25 7.09 9.74
CA LEU A 11 -7.22 5.99 9.71
C LEU A 11 -8.52 6.43 10.37
N LYS A 12 -9.64 6.26 9.67
CA LYS A 12 -11.00 6.49 10.15
C LYS A 12 -11.65 5.19 10.59
N SER A 13 -11.37 4.10 9.90
CA SER A 13 -11.73 2.75 10.33
C SER A 13 -10.48 1.87 10.43
N PRO A 14 -10.57 0.70 11.11
CA PRO A 14 -9.50 -0.29 11.09
C PRO A 14 -9.05 -0.63 9.66
N LEU A 15 -7.82 -1.09 9.49
CA LEU A 15 -7.23 -1.34 8.18
C LEU A 15 -6.74 -2.79 8.08
N HIS A 16 -7.21 -3.50 7.06
CA HIS A 16 -6.74 -4.83 6.72
C HIS A 16 -6.09 -4.83 5.34
N ILE A 17 -4.81 -5.21 5.28
CA ILE A 17 -4.03 -5.38 4.06
C ILE A 17 -3.63 -6.86 3.95
N GLY A 18 -4.51 -7.68 3.39
CA GLY A 18 -4.22 -9.09 3.15
C GLY A 18 -3.13 -9.29 2.10
N TYR A 19 -2.52 -10.47 2.12
CA TYR A 19 -1.48 -10.87 1.16
C TYR A 19 -1.52 -12.37 0.86
N LEU A 20 -0.87 -12.76 -0.23
CA LEU A 20 -0.81 -14.13 -0.72
C LEU A 20 0.65 -14.59 -0.89
N PRO A 21 0.91 -15.92 -0.79
CA PRO A 21 -0.06 -16.98 -0.51
C PRO A 21 -0.51 -17.03 0.96
N PHE A 22 -1.82 -17.15 1.17
CA PHE A 22 -2.43 -17.41 2.47
C PHE A 22 -3.30 -18.66 2.32
N LYS A 23 -2.67 -19.85 2.32
CA LYS A 23 -3.39 -21.13 2.30
C LYS A 23 -2.97 -21.93 3.53
N GLY A 24 -3.95 -22.34 4.34
CA GLY A 24 -3.74 -23.28 5.45
C GLY A 24 -3.92 -22.74 6.87
N SER A 25 -4.31 -21.46 7.04
CA SER A 25 -4.57 -20.88 8.36
C SER A 25 -6.02 -20.40 8.50
N VAL A 26 -6.53 -20.48 9.73
CA VAL A 26 -7.84 -19.97 10.16
C VAL A 26 -7.81 -18.43 10.32
N VAL A 27 -6.60 -17.85 10.37
CA VAL A 27 -6.33 -16.45 10.68
C VAL A 27 -5.82 -15.70 9.45
N SER A 28 -6.62 -14.80 8.87
CA SER A 28 -6.24 -13.94 7.75
C SER A 28 -5.35 -12.78 8.22
N PRO A 29 -4.03 -12.82 7.97
CA PRO A 29 -3.08 -11.84 8.50
C PRO A 29 -3.17 -10.52 7.74
N THR A 30 -2.72 -9.45 8.37
CA THR A 30 -2.55 -8.13 7.73
C THR A 30 -1.08 -7.78 7.61
N ARG A 31 -0.68 -7.18 6.48
CA ARG A 31 0.62 -6.49 6.39
C ARG A 31 0.63 -5.29 7.35
N TYR A 32 1.81 -4.99 7.90
CA TYR A 32 2.04 -3.84 8.79
C TYR A 32 2.43 -2.57 8.01
N TYR A 33 2.12 -2.54 6.73
CA TYR A 33 2.32 -1.43 5.81
C TYR A 33 1.34 -1.58 4.66
N VAL A 34 1.12 -0.49 3.93
CA VAL A 34 0.23 -0.44 2.76
C VAL A 34 1.08 -0.36 1.50
N PRO A 35 1.09 -1.39 0.65
CA PRO A 35 1.75 -1.35 -0.65
C PRO A 35 1.19 -0.26 -1.57
N GLY A 36 2.03 0.25 -2.48
CA GLY A 36 1.64 1.29 -3.43
C GLY A 36 0.48 0.89 -4.35
N ARG A 37 0.34 -0.41 -4.64
CA ARG A 37 -0.80 -0.94 -5.40
C ARG A 37 -2.17 -0.66 -4.77
N ASN A 38 -2.25 -0.59 -3.45
CA ASN A 38 -3.51 -0.26 -2.77
C ASN A 38 -3.90 1.20 -3.04
N LEU A 39 -2.91 2.10 -3.09
CA LEU A 39 -3.14 3.50 -3.46
C LEU A 39 -3.49 3.63 -4.94
N TRP A 40 -2.80 2.90 -5.82
CA TRP A 40 -3.16 2.83 -7.24
C TRP A 40 -4.62 2.43 -7.45
N GLY A 41 -5.06 1.33 -6.83
CA GLY A 41 -6.45 0.86 -6.97
C GLY A 41 -7.47 1.87 -6.41
N ALA A 42 -7.18 2.47 -5.27
CA ALA A 42 -8.07 3.46 -4.66
C ALA A 42 -8.17 4.76 -5.48
N ILE A 43 -7.04 5.28 -5.98
CA ILE A 43 -7.01 6.48 -6.82
C ILE A 43 -7.67 6.21 -8.17
N THR A 44 -7.39 5.06 -8.80
CA THR A 44 -8.05 4.64 -10.04
C THR A 44 -9.56 4.65 -9.85
N LYS A 45 -10.05 3.99 -8.80
CA LYS A 45 -11.49 3.96 -8.52
C LYS A 45 -12.08 5.36 -8.37
N ARG A 46 -11.44 6.20 -7.54
CA ARG A 46 -11.89 7.56 -7.23
C ARG A 46 -11.89 8.47 -8.46
N ALA A 47 -10.87 8.37 -9.31
CA ALA A 47 -10.78 9.12 -10.55
C ALA A 47 -11.87 8.67 -11.54
N THR A 48 -12.01 7.36 -11.75
CA THR A 48 -13.02 6.78 -12.64
C THR A 48 -14.44 7.16 -12.23
N GLU A 49 -14.81 6.99 -10.96
CA GLU A 49 -16.15 7.32 -10.46
C GLU A 49 -16.46 8.83 -10.48
N HIS A 50 -15.43 9.68 -10.55
CA HIS A 50 -15.60 11.13 -10.64
C HIS A 50 -15.68 11.64 -12.08
N ILE A 51 -14.87 11.07 -12.98
CA ILE A 51 -14.78 11.48 -14.39
C ILE A 51 -15.95 10.90 -15.19
N CYS A 52 -16.28 9.63 -14.95
CA CYS A 52 -17.28 8.89 -15.70
C CYS A 52 -18.60 8.85 -14.92
N GLU A 53 -19.70 9.29 -15.54
CA GLU A 53 -21.03 9.31 -14.90
C GLU A 53 -21.59 7.89 -14.64
N ASN A 54 -21.32 6.95 -15.56
CA ASN A 54 -21.71 5.54 -15.45
C ASN A 54 -20.50 4.65 -15.81
N PRO A 55 -19.55 4.46 -14.87
CA PRO A 55 -18.28 3.80 -15.17
C PRO A 55 -18.45 2.32 -15.50
N THR A 56 -17.84 1.90 -16.60
CA THR A 56 -17.74 0.52 -17.05
C THR A 56 -16.42 -0.12 -16.61
N ALA A 57 -16.30 -1.44 -16.78
CA ALA A 57 -15.05 -2.17 -16.52
C ALA A 57 -13.86 -1.62 -17.34
N ASP A 58 -14.12 -1.20 -18.58
CA ASP A 58 -13.09 -0.65 -19.46
C ASP A 58 -12.63 0.74 -19.00
N ASP A 59 -13.51 1.55 -18.41
CA ASP A 59 -13.14 2.86 -17.85
C ASP A 59 -12.14 2.70 -16.70
N TYR A 60 -12.37 1.76 -15.78
CA TYR A 60 -11.42 1.45 -14.70
C TYR A 60 -10.08 0.94 -15.25
N LYS A 61 -10.11 0.17 -16.35
CA LYS A 61 -8.90 -0.36 -16.99
C LYS A 61 -8.09 0.75 -17.64
N ASN A 62 -8.73 1.62 -18.41
CA ASN A 62 -8.09 2.71 -19.14
C ASN A 62 -7.53 3.76 -18.18
N ILE A 63 -8.35 4.23 -17.23
CA ILE A 63 -7.91 5.18 -16.22
C ILE A 63 -6.81 4.57 -15.34
N GLY A 64 -6.92 3.31 -14.95
CA GLY A 64 -5.89 2.67 -14.13
C GLY A 64 -4.53 2.55 -14.83
N LYS A 65 -4.51 2.37 -16.16
CA LYS A 65 -3.27 2.45 -16.96
C LYS A 65 -2.69 3.85 -16.97
N GLU A 66 -3.52 4.87 -17.07
CA GLU A 66 -3.06 6.26 -17.01
C GLU A 66 -2.56 6.64 -15.61
N VAL A 67 -3.20 6.17 -14.54
CA VAL A 67 -2.69 6.33 -13.17
C VAL A 67 -1.28 5.71 -13.07
N ILE A 68 -1.05 4.54 -13.65
CA ILE A 68 0.27 3.90 -13.68
C ILE A 68 1.28 4.71 -14.47
N LYS A 69 0.88 5.31 -15.58
CA LYS A 69 1.77 6.19 -16.34
C LYS A 69 2.15 7.42 -15.52
N ASN A 70 1.20 7.99 -14.79
CA ASN A 70 1.27 9.33 -14.23
C ASN A 70 1.67 9.39 -12.75
N PHE A 71 1.63 8.25 -12.04
CA PHE A 71 1.92 8.15 -10.62
C PHE A 71 2.95 7.07 -10.32
N ARG A 72 3.75 7.30 -9.28
CA ARG A 72 4.46 6.25 -8.53
C ARG A 72 4.09 6.38 -7.07
N PHE A 73 3.94 5.25 -6.38
CA PHE A 73 3.55 5.22 -4.98
C PHE A 73 4.64 4.52 -4.17
N SER A 74 5.12 5.10 -3.07
CA SER A 74 5.89 4.31 -2.10
C SER A 74 4.96 3.39 -1.32
N TYR A 75 5.55 2.58 -0.46
CA TYR A 75 4.78 1.96 0.62
C TYR A 75 4.45 3.03 1.66
N PHE A 76 3.31 2.85 2.32
CA PHE A 76 2.87 3.69 3.43
C PHE A 76 2.98 2.91 4.73
N TYR A 77 3.67 3.48 5.71
CA TYR A 77 3.97 2.85 6.99
C TYR A 77 3.18 3.48 8.12
N LEU A 78 2.91 2.75 9.19
CA LEU A 78 2.25 3.30 10.37
C LEU A 78 3.06 4.49 10.92
N TYR A 79 2.33 5.50 11.35
CA TYR A 79 2.84 6.75 11.88
C TYR A 79 1.99 7.18 13.07
N ASP A 80 2.62 7.46 14.20
CA ASP A 80 1.92 7.87 15.42
C ASP A 80 1.86 9.39 15.63
N GLY A 81 2.36 10.16 14.66
CA GLY A 81 2.54 11.61 14.77
C GLY A 81 3.95 12.03 15.17
N ARG A 82 4.82 11.09 15.55
CA ARG A 82 6.24 11.34 15.87
C ARG A 82 7.17 10.42 15.08
N THR A 83 6.90 9.13 15.09
CA THR A 83 7.76 8.09 14.52
C THR A 83 7.03 7.35 13.41
N ILE A 84 7.68 7.24 12.25
CA ILE A 84 7.26 6.33 11.18
C ILE A 84 7.90 4.98 11.46
N TYR A 85 7.08 3.94 11.55
CA TYR A 85 7.48 2.60 11.98
C TYR A 85 7.99 1.78 10.78
N PHE A 86 9.17 2.13 10.28
CA PHE A 86 9.83 1.34 9.24
C PHE A 86 10.36 0.01 9.80
N PRO A 87 10.18 -1.12 9.08
CA PRO A 87 10.75 -2.40 9.48
C PRO A 87 12.27 -2.38 9.35
N ARG A 88 12.96 -3.10 10.24
CA ARG A 88 14.41 -3.29 10.21
C ARG A 88 14.78 -4.60 10.89
N TYR A 89 15.50 -5.48 10.20
CA TYR A 89 16.13 -6.63 10.86
C TYR A 89 17.31 -6.18 11.72
N THR A 90 17.38 -6.71 12.94
CA THR A 90 18.44 -6.46 13.93
C THR A 90 18.87 -7.78 14.55
N ASP A 91 19.95 -7.77 15.32
CA ASP A 91 20.40 -8.96 16.08
C ASP A 91 19.35 -9.48 17.07
N GLU A 92 18.42 -8.62 17.50
CA GLU A 92 17.29 -8.97 18.37
C GLU A 92 16.03 -9.39 17.58
N GLY A 93 16.13 -9.53 16.26
CA GLY A 93 15.02 -9.81 15.35
C GLY A 93 14.46 -8.57 14.66
N LEU A 94 13.26 -8.72 14.09
CA LEU A 94 12.58 -7.66 13.35
C LEU A 94 12.05 -6.58 14.31
N LYS A 95 12.46 -5.33 14.08
CA LYS A 95 11.97 -4.14 14.77
C LYS A 95 11.17 -3.25 13.82
N TYR A 96 10.32 -2.41 14.41
CA TYR A 96 9.57 -1.38 13.71
C TYR A 96 9.90 -0.02 14.34
N GLY A 97 10.67 0.82 13.64
CA GLY A 97 11.35 1.95 14.28
C GLY A 97 12.29 1.45 15.37
N ASP A 98 12.10 1.93 16.60
CA ASP A 98 12.93 1.57 17.75
C ASP A 98 12.30 0.51 18.67
N ILE A 99 11.10 0.00 18.35
CA ILE A 99 10.39 -0.98 19.16
C ILE A 99 10.43 -2.38 18.54
N THR A 100 10.30 -3.40 19.38
CA THR A 100 10.22 -4.80 18.94
C THR A 100 8.93 -5.07 18.17
N LYS A 101 8.91 -6.14 17.36
CA LYS A 101 7.69 -6.63 16.69
C LYS A 101 6.52 -6.83 17.67
N THR A 102 6.77 -7.42 18.85
CA THR A 102 5.74 -7.68 19.86
C THR A 102 5.17 -6.39 20.45
N GLU A 103 6.00 -5.39 20.74
CA GLU A 103 5.52 -4.09 21.22
C GLU A 103 4.72 -3.35 20.14
N PHE A 104 5.16 -3.45 18.89
CA PHE A 104 4.45 -2.89 17.75
C PHE A 104 3.07 -3.53 17.57
N GLU A 105 3.00 -4.86 17.61
CA GLU A 105 1.76 -5.63 17.53
C GLU A 105 0.81 -5.27 18.67
N HIS A 106 1.29 -5.27 19.91
CA HIS A 106 0.49 -4.87 21.08
C HIS A 106 -0.06 -3.44 20.96
N LYS A 107 0.70 -2.53 20.33
CA LYS A 107 0.30 -1.13 20.15
C LYS A 107 -0.73 -0.92 19.03
N PHE A 108 -0.62 -1.66 17.93
CA PHE A 108 -1.36 -1.34 16.70
C PHE A 108 -2.22 -2.46 16.15
N ILE A 109 -1.93 -3.72 16.42
CA ILE A 109 -2.57 -4.87 15.77
C ILE A 109 -3.63 -5.47 16.70
N ALA A 110 -4.77 -5.83 16.12
CA ALA A 110 -5.81 -6.60 16.78
C ALA A 110 -6.38 -7.63 15.80
N SER A 111 -7.15 -8.57 16.32
CA SER A 111 -7.89 -9.53 15.52
C SER A 111 -9.36 -9.58 15.94
N PHE A 112 -10.24 -9.95 15.02
CA PHE A 112 -11.62 -10.26 15.35
C PHE A 112 -12.03 -11.57 14.68
N ILE A 113 -12.91 -12.31 15.37
CA ILE A 113 -13.47 -13.57 14.88
C ILE A 113 -14.76 -13.25 14.13
N SER A 114 -14.82 -13.62 12.87
CA SER A 114 -16.04 -13.56 12.04
C SER A 114 -16.57 -14.98 11.80
N THR A 115 -17.89 -15.12 11.82
CA THR A 115 -18.60 -16.35 11.40
C THR A 115 -19.50 -16.02 10.23
N GLU A 116 -19.36 -16.72 9.11
CA GLU A 116 -20.33 -16.59 8.00
C GLU A 116 -21.70 -17.09 8.45
N ILE A 117 -22.72 -16.21 8.41
CA ILE A 117 -24.11 -16.53 8.73
C ILE A 117 -24.81 -16.95 7.43
N ASN A 118 -25.43 -18.13 7.40
CA ASN A 118 -26.22 -18.57 6.25
C ASN A 118 -27.53 -17.76 6.15
N SER A 119 -28.17 -17.77 4.98
CA SER A 119 -29.48 -17.16 4.70
C SER A 119 -30.64 -17.67 5.59
N GLY A 120 -30.40 -18.66 6.45
CA GLY A 120 -31.31 -19.16 7.49
C GLY A 120 -30.98 -18.73 8.93
N GLY A 121 -30.02 -17.81 9.14
CA GLY A 121 -29.67 -17.30 10.47
C GLY A 121 -28.81 -18.22 11.35
N THR A 122 -28.31 -19.33 10.80
CA THR A 122 -27.38 -20.24 11.48
C THR A 122 -25.95 -20.08 10.96
N ALA A 123 -24.96 -20.18 11.86
CA ALA A 123 -23.55 -20.21 11.50
C ALA A 123 -23.26 -21.42 10.59
N LYS A 124 -22.52 -21.20 9.50
CA LYS A 124 -22.10 -22.28 8.60
C LYS A 124 -21.02 -23.10 9.29
N ASP A 125 -21.21 -24.41 9.36
CA ASP A 125 -20.24 -25.32 9.98
C ASP A 125 -18.86 -25.17 9.28
N LYS A 126 -17.79 -24.91 10.06
CA LYS A 126 -16.39 -24.63 9.63
C LYS A 126 -16.04 -23.22 9.11
N SER A 127 -16.83 -22.17 9.36
CA SER A 127 -16.53 -20.79 8.89
C SER A 127 -15.93 -19.85 9.93
N LEU A 128 -15.16 -20.36 10.91
CA LEU A 128 -14.42 -19.49 11.82
C LEU A 128 -13.28 -18.84 11.01
N HIS A 129 -13.39 -17.56 10.72
CA HIS A 129 -12.31 -16.79 10.08
C HIS A 129 -11.91 -15.69 11.05
N GLU A 130 -10.71 -15.81 11.60
CA GLU A 130 -10.10 -14.71 12.34
C GLU A 130 -9.45 -13.77 11.31
N ILE A 131 -9.65 -12.47 11.45
CA ILE A 131 -9.04 -11.47 10.57
C ILE A 131 -8.20 -10.54 11.45
N GLU A 132 -6.90 -10.49 11.18
CA GLU A 132 -6.01 -9.48 11.78
C GLU A 132 -6.17 -8.14 11.07
N PHE A 133 -6.07 -7.06 11.82
CA PHE A 133 -6.17 -5.71 11.30
C PHE A 133 -5.34 -4.73 12.12
N ILE A 134 -4.99 -3.62 11.48
CA ILE A 134 -4.41 -2.45 12.12
C ILE A 134 -5.55 -1.63 12.74
N ASN A 135 -5.47 -1.36 14.04
CA ASN A 135 -6.38 -0.46 14.75
C ASN A 135 -6.31 0.95 14.16
N ASN A 136 -7.45 1.66 14.16
CA ASN A 136 -7.49 3.07 13.77
C ASN A 136 -7.08 4.02 14.92
N ARG A 137 -6.86 3.48 16.13
CA ARG A 137 -6.46 4.23 17.31
C ARG A 137 -5.45 3.43 18.14
N PHE A 138 -4.59 4.13 18.86
CA PHE A 138 -3.62 3.55 19.78
C PHE A 138 -3.54 4.41 21.05
N ARG A 139 -3.02 3.84 22.14
CA ARG A 139 -2.71 4.60 23.35
C ARG A 139 -1.26 5.07 23.27
N ASP A 140 -1.02 6.36 23.46
CA ASP A 140 0.33 6.90 23.56
C ASP A 140 0.95 6.63 24.94
N GLU A 141 2.20 7.08 25.14
CA GLU A 141 2.96 6.91 26.39
C GLU A 141 2.26 7.54 27.61
N LYS A 142 1.34 8.50 27.39
CA LYS A 142 0.56 9.14 28.45
C LYS A 142 -0.77 8.44 28.70
N GLY A 143 -1.08 7.38 27.94
CA GLY A 143 -2.35 6.66 27.98
C GLY A 143 -3.47 7.31 27.17
N ASP A 144 -3.20 8.44 26.49
CA ASP A 144 -4.19 9.14 25.68
C ASP A 144 -4.49 8.35 24.41
N LEU A 145 -5.77 8.30 24.03
CA LEU A 145 -6.20 7.68 22.79
C LEU A 145 -5.92 8.62 21.61
N LYS A 146 -5.03 8.21 20.70
CA LYS A 146 -4.69 8.93 19.47
C LYS A 146 -5.11 8.14 18.23
N GLY A 147 -5.32 8.83 17.11
CA GLY A 147 -5.62 8.19 15.84
C GLY A 147 -4.34 7.67 15.18
N VAL A 148 -4.37 6.45 14.66
CA VAL A 148 -3.29 5.90 13.84
C VAL A 148 -3.25 6.61 12.51
N LYS A 149 -2.05 6.93 12.03
CA LYS A 149 -1.81 7.49 10.71
C LYS A 149 -0.95 6.52 9.90
N ILE A 150 -0.93 6.72 8.59
CA ILE A 150 0.03 6.11 7.69
C ILE A 150 0.73 7.21 6.88
N ALA A 151 2.03 7.07 6.67
CA ALA A 151 2.86 8.05 5.99
C ALA A 151 3.65 7.41 4.86
N GLY A 152 3.76 8.12 3.74
CA GLY A 152 4.46 7.67 2.56
C GLY A 152 4.67 8.80 1.55
N PHE A 153 5.02 8.41 0.34
CA PHE A 153 5.37 9.30 -0.76
C PHE A 153 4.56 8.96 -2.00
N ILE A 154 4.17 10.00 -2.73
CA ILE A 154 3.58 9.89 -4.05
C ILE A 154 4.43 10.73 -5.00
N TRP A 155 4.79 10.17 -6.14
CA TRP A 155 5.36 10.94 -7.24
C TRP A 155 4.31 11.12 -8.31
N VAL A 156 4.19 12.34 -8.81
CA VAL A 156 3.26 12.70 -9.88
C VAL A 156 4.04 13.29 -11.04
N GLU A 157 3.79 12.80 -12.24
CA GLU A 157 4.39 13.32 -13.45
C GLU A 157 3.83 14.72 -13.78
N GLU A 158 4.71 15.65 -14.15
CA GLU A 158 4.32 16.99 -14.59
C GLU A 158 3.61 16.97 -15.94
N ASP A 159 2.76 17.98 -16.15
CA ASP A 159 2.03 18.22 -17.40
C ASP A 159 1.21 17.01 -17.90
N THR A 160 0.89 16.12 -16.97
CA THR A 160 0.16 14.90 -17.26
C THR A 160 -1.34 15.05 -17.08
N LYS A 161 -2.06 14.10 -17.68
CA LYS A 161 -3.52 14.08 -17.75
C LYS A 161 -4.05 12.69 -17.49
N ILE A 162 -5.22 12.63 -16.87
CA ILE A 162 -6.06 11.44 -16.80
C ILE A 162 -7.35 11.72 -17.55
N ASP A 163 -7.67 10.93 -18.56
CA ASP A 163 -8.80 11.08 -19.46
C ASP A 163 -8.93 12.49 -20.05
N GLY A 164 -7.79 13.06 -20.45
CA GLY A 164 -7.70 14.43 -20.97
C GLY A 164 -7.74 15.54 -19.91
N GLU A 165 -8.06 15.22 -18.65
CA GLU A 165 -8.11 16.16 -17.52
C GLU A 165 -6.73 16.34 -16.89
N GLY A 166 -6.30 17.59 -16.72
CA GLY A 166 -5.01 17.91 -16.12
C GLY A 166 -4.93 17.55 -14.63
N ILE A 167 -3.74 17.14 -14.17
CA ILE A 167 -3.47 16.90 -12.75
C ILE A 167 -2.81 18.11 -12.11
N VAL A 168 -3.43 18.64 -11.05
CA VAL A 168 -2.94 19.80 -10.30
C VAL A 168 -2.53 19.39 -8.90
N LEU A 169 -1.28 19.68 -8.53
CA LEU A 169 -0.77 19.54 -7.16
C LEU A 169 -0.92 20.86 -6.42
N ASN A 170 -1.46 20.81 -5.20
CA ASN A 170 -1.49 21.95 -4.30
C ASN A 170 -1.28 21.50 -2.84
N ASP A 171 -1.23 22.45 -1.94
CA ASP A 171 -1.08 22.25 -0.49
C ASP A 171 -2.29 21.56 0.18
N LYS A 172 -3.36 21.28 -0.57
CA LYS A 172 -4.58 20.59 -0.10
C LYS A 172 -4.74 19.20 -0.69
N GLY A 173 -3.99 18.82 -1.73
CA GLY A 173 -4.06 17.49 -2.31
C GLY A 173 -3.62 17.39 -3.77
N ILE A 174 -4.10 16.32 -4.42
CA ILE A 174 -3.90 16.01 -5.83
C ILE A 174 -5.26 16.11 -6.50
N VAL A 175 -5.43 17.10 -7.36
CA VAL A 175 -6.72 17.44 -7.98
C VAL A 175 -6.72 16.99 -9.43
N ILE A 176 -7.75 16.25 -9.83
CA ILE A 176 -8.06 15.93 -11.24
C ILE A 176 -9.40 16.60 -11.54
N LYS A 177 -9.46 17.41 -12.60
CA LYS A 177 -10.61 18.26 -12.95
C LYS A 177 -10.92 19.29 -11.84
N ASP A 178 -11.76 18.92 -10.90
CA ASP A 178 -12.20 19.71 -9.74
C ASP A 178 -12.21 18.89 -8.43
N PHE A 179 -11.66 17.69 -8.46
CA PHE A 179 -11.78 16.71 -7.39
C PHE A 179 -10.43 16.26 -6.84
N ASN A 180 -10.30 16.35 -5.52
CA ASN A 180 -9.13 15.86 -4.82
C ASN A 180 -9.21 14.33 -4.67
N VAL A 181 -8.49 13.61 -5.54
CA VAL A 181 -8.54 12.15 -5.63
C VAL A 181 -7.99 11.46 -4.39
N ILE A 182 -7.14 12.14 -3.61
CA ILE A 182 -6.58 11.61 -2.37
C ILE A 182 -7.25 12.15 -1.10
N LYS A 183 -8.33 12.93 -1.18
CA LYS A 183 -8.97 13.51 0.02
C LYS A 183 -9.43 12.42 1.02
N GLU A 184 -9.99 11.36 0.48
CA GLU A 184 -10.57 10.23 1.22
C GLU A 184 -10.42 8.98 0.35
N LEU A 185 -9.92 7.89 0.93
CA LEU A 185 -9.63 6.65 0.23
C LEU A 185 -10.12 5.45 1.04
N ILE A 186 -10.48 4.38 0.33
CA ILE A 186 -10.69 3.05 0.92
C ILE A 186 -9.54 2.15 0.47
N LEU A 187 -8.72 1.70 1.41
CA LEU A 187 -7.51 0.91 1.16
C LEU A 187 -7.71 -0.55 1.61
N GLY A 188 -7.43 -1.50 0.72
CA GLY A 188 -7.55 -2.94 1.01
C GLY A 188 -8.81 -3.57 0.41
N GLY A 189 -8.88 -4.91 0.47
CA GLY A 189 -9.94 -5.71 -0.16
C GLY A 189 -11.22 -5.85 0.69
N GLU A 190 -11.12 -5.70 2.00
CA GLU A 190 -12.20 -5.99 2.95
C GLU A 190 -13.11 -4.79 3.26
N SER A 191 -13.29 -3.91 2.27
CA SER A 191 -14.11 -2.69 2.38
C SER A 191 -15.57 -2.98 2.79
N LYS A 192 -16.12 -4.14 2.39
CA LYS A 192 -17.48 -4.59 2.75
C LYS A 192 -17.65 -4.83 4.25
N TYR A 193 -16.56 -5.11 4.97
CA TYR A 193 -16.54 -5.28 6.43
C TYR A 193 -16.17 -3.99 7.16
N GLY A 194 -16.16 -2.84 6.46
CA GLY A 194 -15.89 -1.52 7.04
C GLY A 194 -14.40 -1.19 7.22
N PHE A 195 -13.49 -2.00 6.66
CA PHE A 195 -12.05 -1.73 6.73
C PHE A 195 -11.59 -0.71 5.71
N GLY A 196 -10.47 -0.06 6.02
CA GLY A 196 -9.64 0.63 5.04
C GLY A 196 -9.93 2.10 4.82
N HIS A 197 -10.90 2.68 5.53
CA HIS A 197 -11.24 4.09 5.35
C HIS A 197 -10.15 4.98 5.95
N VAL A 198 -9.49 5.75 5.09
CA VAL A 198 -8.52 6.78 5.46
C VAL A 198 -8.88 8.15 4.89
N ILE A 199 -8.48 9.21 5.59
CA ILE A 199 -8.62 10.59 5.12
C ILE A 199 -7.27 11.30 5.07
N LEU A 200 -7.11 12.23 4.13
CA LEU A 200 -5.90 13.05 4.04
C LEU A 200 -5.72 13.87 5.32
N ASP A 201 -4.56 13.72 5.96
CA ASP A 201 -4.20 14.43 7.19
C ASP A 201 -3.21 15.57 6.88
N SER A 202 -2.19 15.29 6.06
CA SER A 202 -1.29 16.33 5.55
C SER A 202 -0.66 15.94 4.22
N ILE A 203 -0.28 16.96 3.46
CA ILE A 203 0.44 16.86 2.21
C ILE A 203 1.56 17.90 2.20
N LYS A 204 2.74 17.52 1.73
CA LYS A 204 3.87 18.44 1.52
C LYS A 204 4.51 18.17 0.17
N ILE A 205 4.42 19.14 -0.72
CA ILE A 205 5.15 19.11 -2.00
C ILE A 205 6.62 19.35 -1.69
N ILE A 206 7.49 18.49 -2.22
CA ILE A 206 8.94 18.60 -2.02
C ILE A 206 9.53 19.37 -3.19
N ASP A 207 10.33 20.38 -2.88
CA ASP A 207 11.06 21.15 -3.87
C ASP A 207 12.09 20.26 -4.59
N GLY A 208 12.19 20.44 -5.89
CA GLY A 208 13.03 19.63 -6.77
C GLY A 208 12.22 18.69 -7.65
N LYS A 209 12.86 18.26 -8.73
CA LYS A 209 12.27 17.41 -9.76
C LYS A 209 13.26 16.32 -10.12
N THR A 210 12.75 15.14 -10.43
CA THR A 210 13.57 14.05 -10.95
C THR A 210 13.08 13.63 -12.33
N LYS A 211 14.00 13.14 -13.18
CA LYS A 211 13.64 12.57 -14.48
C LYS A 211 12.97 11.21 -14.33
N THR A 212 13.41 10.44 -13.34
CA THR A 212 13.01 9.07 -13.04
C THR A 212 12.84 8.92 -11.52
N VAL A 213 11.97 8.02 -11.07
CA VAL A 213 11.86 7.71 -9.63
C VAL A 213 12.91 6.65 -9.29
N GLU A 214 14.16 7.06 -9.33
CA GLU A 214 15.32 6.25 -8.98
C GLU A 214 15.52 6.22 -7.47
N VAL A 215 15.79 5.03 -6.96
CA VAL A 215 16.15 4.80 -5.57
C VAL A 215 17.54 4.20 -5.57
N LYS A 216 18.52 5.04 -5.23
CA LYS A 216 19.88 4.56 -4.98
C LYS A 216 19.91 3.90 -3.61
N ILE A 217 20.22 2.61 -3.59
CA ILE A 217 20.40 1.86 -2.35
C ILE A 217 21.90 1.78 -2.11
N ASN A 218 22.36 2.54 -1.12
CA ASN A 218 23.75 2.44 -0.69
C ASN A 218 23.96 1.15 0.11
N LYS A 219 25.23 0.77 0.24
CA LYS A 219 25.63 -0.34 1.09
C LYS A 219 25.08 -0.18 2.52
N ASP A 220 24.64 -1.31 3.09
CA ASP A 220 24.16 -1.45 4.47
C ASP A 220 22.85 -0.65 4.75
N ILE A 221 22.08 -0.33 3.69
CA ILE A 221 20.77 0.32 3.82
C ILE A 221 19.65 -0.71 3.97
N THR A 222 18.76 -0.43 4.93
CA THR A 222 17.50 -1.13 5.13
C THR A 222 16.48 -0.79 4.04
N LEU A 223 15.89 -1.81 3.42
CA LEU A 223 14.80 -1.68 2.46
C LEU A 223 13.52 -1.20 3.14
N ILE A 224 12.86 -0.22 2.52
CA ILE A 224 11.52 0.25 2.91
C ILE A 224 10.46 -0.10 1.87
N SER A 225 10.77 -0.98 0.94
CA SER A 225 9.89 -1.51 -0.09
C SER A 225 10.36 -2.91 -0.46
N HIS A 226 9.48 -3.72 -1.05
CA HIS A 226 9.92 -4.96 -1.65
C HIS A 226 10.88 -4.68 -2.81
N LEU A 227 11.99 -5.42 -2.85
CA LEU A 227 12.95 -5.40 -3.97
C LEU A 227 12.88 -6.73 -4.69
N ARG A 228 12.65 -6.69 -6.00
CA ARG A 228 12.63 -7.90 -6.84
C ARG A 228 13.93 -8.67 -6.66
N TYR A 229 13.83 -9.96 -6.34
CA TYR A 229 14.99 -10.80 -6.14
C TYR A 229 15.81 -10.92 -7.43
N ASP A 230 17.12 -10.75 -7.29
CA ASP A 230 18.12 -11.01 -8.30
C ASP A 230 19.28 -11.73 -7.62
N LYS A 231 19.80 -12.77 -8.25
CA LYS A 231 20.86 -13.64 -7.71
C LYS A 231 22.15 -12.88 -7.38
N ASP A 232 22.37 -11.72 -8.01
CA ASP A 232 23.57 -10.91 -7.86
C ASP A 232 23.44 -9.87 -6.73
N ILE A 233 22.33 -9.88 -5.98
CA ILE A 233 22.11 -9.00 -4.83
C ILE A 233 22.46 -9.74 -3.55
N LYS A 234 23.46 -9.27 -2.81
CA LYS A 234 23.74 -9.75 -1.46
C LYS A 234 22.87 -9.00 -0.46
N PHE A 235 22.26 -9.73 0.45
CA PHE A 235 21.36 -9.16 1.45
C PHE A 235 21.35 -9.99 2.75
N GLU A 236 20.91 -9.35 3.83
CA GLU A 236 20.53 -9.98 5.09
C GLU A 236 19.05 -9.65 5.37
N GLY A 237 18.25 -10.65 5.72
CA GLY A 237 16.82 -10.49 5.98
C GLY A 237 15.99 -11.59 5.35
N ASP A 238 14.74 -11.28 5.03
CA ASP A 238 13.77 -12.27 4.57
C ASP A 238 13.34 -12.05 3.12
N MET A 239 12.89 -13.13 2.50
CA MET A 239 12.39 -13.19 1.14
C MET A 239 10.98 -13.76 1.13
N GLU A 240 10.06 -13.11 0.44
CA GLU A 240 8.71 -13.61 0.27
C GLU A 240 8.41 -13.92 -1.20
N LEU A 241 7.59 -14.96 -1.40
CA LEU A 241 6.89 -15.15 -2.65
C LEU A 241 5.68 -14.21 -2.64
N SER A 242 5.75 -13.12 -3.41
CA SER A 242 4.68 -12.14 -3.46
C SER A 242 3.86 -12.34 -4.73
N THR A 243 2.54 -12.41 -4.56
CA THR A 243 1.56 -12.35 -5.65
C THR A 243 0.39 -11.46 -5.24
N GLY A 244 -0.25 -10.82 -6.22
CA GLY A 244 -1.43 -10.00 -6.01
C GLY A 244 -2.72 -10.65 -6.47
N ARG A 245 -3.84 -10.11 -5.99
CA ARG A 245 -5.14 -10.22 -6.67
C ARG A 245 -5.56 -8.85 -7.23
N GLY A 246 -6.07 -8.84 -8.45
CA GLY A 246 -6.51 -7.64 -9.15
C GLY A 246 -7.75 -7.90 -10.00
N TYR A 247 -8.43 -6.84 -10.43
CA TYR A 247 -9.46 -6.90 -11.47
C TYR A 247 -8.83 -7.07 -12.86
N PHE A 248 -7.69 -6.42 -13.05
CA PHE A 248 -6.79 -6.55 -14.19
C PHE A 248 -5.37 -6.26 -13.71
N TYR A 249 -4.38 -6.74 -14.45
CA TYR A 249 -3.01 -6.22 -14.37
C TYR A 249 -2.64 -5.57 -15.68
N PRO A 250 -1.88 -4.47 -15.67
CA PRO A 250 -1.41 -3.83 -16.91
C PRO A 250 -0.58 -4.79 -17.78
N ASP A 251 0.13 -5.72 -17.11
CA ASP A 251 1.04 -6.68 -17.72
C ASP A 251 0.35 -8.00 -18.11
N ILE A 252 -0.96 -8.14 -17.86
CA ILE A 252 -1.74 -9.36 -18.16
C ILE A 252 -2.96 -8.96 -18.99
N GLU A 253 -3.01 -9.37 -20.27
CA GLU A 253 -4.11 -9.05 -21.18
C GLU A 253 -5.47 -9.66 -20.73
N ASN A 254 -5.43 -10.68 -19.87
CA ASN A 254 -6.61 -11.35 -19.34
C ASN A 254 -7.27 -10.51 -18.22
N SER A 255 -8.36 -9.83 -18.55
CA SER A 255 -9.34 -9.32 -17.58
C SER A 255 -10.41 -10.38 -17.31
N GLN A 256 -10.90 -10.47 -16.07
CA GLN A 256 -12.09 -11.27 -15.73
C GLN A 256 -13.17 -10.37 -15.12
N ASP A 257 -14.44 -10.77 -15.25
CA ASP A 257 -15.62 -9.99 -14.85
C ASP A 257 -15.77 -9.79 -13.33
N HIS A 258 -14.85 -10.33 -12.50
CA HIS A 258 -14.96 -10.31 -11.05
C HIS A 258 -13.72 -9.71 -10.36
N PRO A 259 -13.89 -8.76 -9.42
CA PRO A 259 -12.80 -8.21 -8.62
C PRO A 259 -11.99 -9.29 -7.89
N GLY A 260 -10.66 -9.26 -8.09
CA GLY A 260 -9.72 -10.15 -7.42
C GLY A 260 -9.57 -11.54 -8.05
N ALA A 261 -10.15 -11.76 -9.23
CA ALA A 261 -10.05 -13.04 -9.94
C ALA A 261 -8.74 -13.22 -10.71
N VAL A 262 -8.05 -12.12 -11.07
CA VAL A 262 -6.74 -12.18 -11.72
C VAL A 262 -5.66 -12.31 -10.66
N ILE A 263 -4.86 -13.37 -10.75
CA ILE A 263 -3.69 -13.63 -9.91
C ILE A 263 -2.43 -13.27 -10.72
N ASP A 264 -1.58 -12.41 -10.14
CA ASP A 264 -0.30 -12.05 -10.75
C ASP A 264 0.70 -13.23 -10.67
N GLU A 265 1.61 -13.35 -11.62
CA GLU A 265 2.63 -14.39 -11.57
C GLU A 265 3.45 -14.26 -10.28
N PRO A 266 3.53 -15.31 -9.44
CA PRO A 266 4.27 -15.23 -8.18
C PRO A 266 5.76 -14.96 -8.44
N LYS A 267 6.28 -13.88 -7.87
CA LYS A 267 7.70 -13.50 -7.98
C LYS A 267 8.33 -13.43 -6.60
N TYR A 268 9.62 -13.68 -6.53
CA TYR A 268 10.39 -13.56 -5.29
C TYR A 268 10.81 -12.12 -5.07
N PHE A 269 10.61 -11.63 -3.85
CA PHE A 269 11.02 -10.30 -3.42
C PHE A 269 11.74 -10.38 -2.09
N LEU A 270 12.79 -9.57 -1.94
CA LEU A 270 13.32 -9.22 -0.64
C LEU A 270 12.30 -8.33 0.07
N THR A 271 12.03 -8.63 1.34
CA THR A 271 11.00 -7.95 2.14
C THR A 271 11.47 -6.58 2.66
N PRO A 272 10.55 -5.64 2.94
CA PRO A 272 10.86 -4.46 3.74
C PRO A 272 11.50 -4.85 5.08
N GLY A 273 12.60 -4.19 5.42
CA GLY A 273 13.41 -4.47 6.60
C GLY A 273 14.72 -5.17 6.29
N SER A 274 14.83 -5.86 5.15
CA SER A 274 16.06 -6.49 4.69
C SER A 274 17.15 -5.46 4.42
N ILE A 275 18.41 -5.82 4.69
CA ILE A 275 19.59 -4.98 4.53
C ILE A 275 20.28 -5.42 3.23
N ILE A 276 20.57 -4.46 2.34
CA ILE A 276 21.36 -4.73 1.14
C ILE A 276 22.84 -4.51 1.44
N LEU A 277 23.67 -5.52 1.14
CA LEU A 277 25.10 -5.54 1.48
C LEU A 277 26.01 -4.97 0.38
N ASP A 278 25.43 -4.59 -0.76
CA ASP A 278 26.11 -4.00 -1.90
C ASP A 278 25.47 -2.64 -2.27
N GLU A 279 26.16 -1.83 -3.07
CA GLU A 279 25.57 -0.64 -3.67
C GLU A 279 24.83 -1.04 -4.95
N ILE A 280 23.54 -0.73 -5.03
CA ILE A 280 22.71 -1.05 -6.20
C ILE A 280 21.85 0.15 -6.61
N GLU A 281 21.74 0.35 -7.91
CA GLU A 281 20.78 1.28 -8.49
C GLU A 281 19.46 0.56 -8.77
N THR A 282 18.37 1.15 -8.30
CA THR A 282 17.03 0.59 -8.48
C THR A 282 16.08 1.64 -9.01
N GLU A 283 15.01 1.18 -9.63
CA GLU A 283 13.85 1.99 -9.99
C GLU A 283 12.62 1.58 -9.20
N MET A 284 11.83 2.59 -8.82
CA MET A 284 10.53 2.36 -8.22
C MET A 284 9.47 2.13 -9.29
N LEU A 285 8.82 0.98 -9.22
CA LEU A 285 7.68 0.63 -10.05
C LEU A 285 6.40 1.29 -9.53
N TRP A 286 5.36 1.27 -10.35
CA TRP A 286 4.08 1.94 -10.04
C TRP A 286 3.42 1.42 -8.76
N ASP A 287 3.64 0.16 -8.40
CA ASP A 287 3.09 -0.47 -7.21
C ASP A 287 3.94 -0.27 -5.94
N GLY A 288 5.05 0.48 -6.06
CA GLY A 288 5.98 0.79 -5.00
C GLY A 288 7.03 -0.26 -4.70
N THR A 289 7.06 -1.34 -5.49
CA THR A 289 8.18 -2.28 -5.48
C THR A 289 9.39 -1.66 -6.19
N LEU A 290 10.56 -2.21 -5.90
CA LEU A 290 11.83 -1.83 -6.51
C LEU A 290 12.29 -2.93 -7.46
N SER A 291 12.89 -2.53 -8.59
CA SER A 291 13.63 -3.42 -9.49
C SER A 291 15.05 -2.91 -9.66
N LYS A 292 16.02 -3.83 -9.64
CA LYS A 292 17.41 -3.52 -9.98
C LYS A 292 17.49 -3.02 -11.42
N LYS A 293 18.28 -1.97 -11.65
CA LYS A 293 18.62 -1.51 -13.00
C LYS A 293 19.76 -2.37 -13.56
N HIS A 294 19.64 -2.72 -14.83
CA HIS A 294 20.70 -3.38 -15.59
C HIS A 294 21.64 -2.37 -16.23
#